data_AF-A0AAJ1KNF2-F1
#
_entry.id   AF-A0AAJ1KNF2-F1
#
_cell.length_a   1.000
_cell.length_b   1.000
_cell.length_c   1.000
_cell.angle_alpha   90.00
_cell.angle_beta   90.00
_cell.angle_gamma   90.00
#
_symmetry.space_group_name_H-M   'P 1'
#
loop_
_entity.id
_entity.type
_entity.pdbx_description
1 polymer ?
#
loop_
_entity_poly.entity_id
_entity_poly.type
_entity_poly.pdbx_seq_one_letter_code
_entity_poly.pdbx_strand_id
1 'polypeptide(L)'
;TLSDSGTIAFNDVDLIDVHTTSVAPDAGNTLGGTLTMGLVSEDGTSEAGTVGWTYEVANSATQYLAAGETATEKFTVTIDDGHGGTVDQVVTVTVTGTNDDPTIT
;
A
#
# COMPACT_ATOMS: atom_id res chain seq x y z
N THR A 1 -16.54 1.54 -1.64
CA THR A 1 -15.11 1.85 -1.56
C THR A 1 -14.43 1.09 -2.67
N LEU A 2 -13.34 1.62 -3.23
CA LEU A 2 -12.45 0.85 -4.10
C LEU A 2 -11.33 0.31 -3.22
N SER A 3 -10.83 -0.88 -3.56
CA SER A 3 -9.71 -1.49 -2.86
C SER A 3 -8.75 -2.17 -3.82
N ASP A 4 -7.49 -2.25 -3.41
CA ASP A 4 -6.44 -3.03 -4.05
C ASP A 4 -5.55 -3.65 -2.97
N SER A 5 -4.81 -4.70 -3.31
CA SER A 5 -3.96 -5.39 -2.34
C SER A 5 -2.73 -6.00 -3.01
N GLY A 6 -1.70 -6.24 -2.20
CA GLY A 6 -0.49 -6.89 -2.66
C GLY A 6 0.40 -7.33 -1.52
N THR A 7 1.65 -7.66 -1.85
CA THR A 7 2.63 -8.16 -0.90
C THR A 7 3.98 -7.55 -1.18
N ILE A 8 4.72 -7.21 -0.12
CA ILE A 8 6.13 -6.84 -0.18
C ILE A 8 6.92 -8.03 0.37
N ALA A 9 7.93 -8.47 -0.38
CA ALA A 9 8.89 -9.46 0.07
C ALA A 9 10.16 -8.74 0.54
N PHE A 10 10.81 -9.27 1.56
CA PHE A 10 12.08 -8.79 2.09
C PHE A 10 12.93 -9.98 2.55
N ASN A 11 14.19 -9.71 2.89
CA ASN A 11 15.11 -10.70 3.43
C ASN A 11 15.60 -10.26 4.81
N ASP A 12 15.65 -11.21 5.71
CA ASP A 12 16.22 -11.16 7.04
C ASP A 12 17.46 -12.07 7.09
N VAL A 13 18.65 -11.49 7.21
CA VAL A 13 19.90 -12.27 7.19
C VAL A 13 20.18 -12.91 8.56
N ASP A 14 19.57 -12.37 9.62
CA ASP A 14 19.72 -12.77 11.01
C ASP A 14 18.36 -13.10 11.62
N LEU A 15 17.96 -14.37 11.44
CA LEU A 15 16.67 -15.02 11.78
C LEU A 15 16.17 -14.92 13.25
N ILE A 16 16.79 -14.11 14.09
CA ILE A 16 16.42 -13.87 15.49
C ILE A 16 15.60 -12.58 15.67
N ASP A 17 15.30 -11.89 14.57
CA ASP A 17 14.65 -10.59 14.57
C ASP A 17 13.13 -10.72 14.38
N VAL A 18 12.41 -9.69 14.79
CA VAL A 18 10.97 -9.57 14.53
C VAL A 18 10.76 -8.26 13.80
N HIS A 19 10.30 -8.34 12.56
CA HIS A 19 10.12 -7.15 11.75
C HIS A 19 8.82 -6.42 12.08
N THR A 20 8.88 -5.10 12.04
CA THR A 20 7.69 -4.25 12.12
C THR A 20 7.56 -3.39 10.86
N THR A 21 6.34 -2.96 10.57
CA THR A 21 6.06 -2.11 9.43
C THR A 21 5.35 -0.84 9.83
N SER A 22 5.75 0.27 9.22
CA SER A 22 5.03 1.54 9.30
C SER A 22 4.77 2.10 7.91
N VAL A 23 3.78 2.98 7.79
CA VAL A 23 3.34 3.56 6.52
C VAL A 23 3.25 5.08 6.63
N ALA A 24 3.82 5.78 5.66
CA ALA A 24 3.68 7.20 5.47
C ALA A 24 3.08 7.51 4.08
N PRO A 25 1.91 8.16 3.99
CA PRO A 25 1.38 8.63 2.71
C PRO A 25 2.22 9.80 2.19
N ASP A 26 2.39 9.87 0.86
CA ASP A 26 2.98 11.03 0.21
C ASP A 26 2.06 12.26 0.38
N ALA A 27 2.65 13.42 0.68
CA ALA A 27 1.89 14.65 0.91
C ALA A 27 1.14 15.15 -0.34
N GLY A 28 1.52 14.66 -1.53
CA GLY A 28 0.85 14.92 -2.81
C GLY A 28 -0.35 14.02 -3.11
N ASN A 29 -0.67 13.04 -2.25
CA ASN A 29 -1.85 12.19 -2.44
C ASN A 29 -3.14 13.02 -2.32
N THR A 30 -4.07 12.86 -3.28
CA THR A 30 -5.27 13.69 -3.37
C THR A 30 -6.58 12.95 -3.22
N LEU A 31 -6.61 11.62 -3.32
CA LEU A 31 -7.84 10.83 -3.22
C LEU A 31 -8.20 10.52 -1.77
N GLY A 32 -7.25 10.68 -0.85
CA GLY A 32 -7.43 10.38 0.57
C GLY A 32 -7.50 8.88 0.84
N GLY A 33 -6.90 8.08 -0.03
CA GLY A 33 -6.81 6.65 0.18
C GLY A 33 -5.89 6.31 1.35
N THR A 34 -6.14 5.17 1.97
CA THR A 34 -5.38 4.66 3.09
C THR A 34 -4.73 3.34 2.72
N LEU A 35 -3.45 3.18 3.06
CA LEU A 35 -2.75 1.91 2.96
C LEU A 35 -2.58 1.31 4.35
N THR A 36 -3.08 0.09 4.55
CA THR A 36 -2.96 -0.68 5.80
C THR A 36 -2.05 -1.88 5.57
N MET A 37 -1.12 -2.12 6.50
CA MET A 37 -0.26 -3.30 6.48
C MET A 37 -0.94 -4.48 7.17
N GLY A 38 -0.73 -5.67 6.63
CA GLY A 38 -1.04 -6.93 7.28
C GLY A 38 0.03 -7.31 8.30
N LEU A 39 -0.06 -8.55 8.79
CA LEU A 39 0.97 -9.12 9.64
C LEU A 39 2.21 -9.45 8.82
N VAL A 40 3.38 -9.26 9.41
CA VAL A 40 4.62 -9.84 8.91
C VAL A 40 4.52 -11.36 8.98
N SER A 41 4.94 -12.02 7.90
CA SER A 41 5.03 -13.46 7.78
C SER A 41 6.48 -13.83 7.46
N GLU A 42 7.16 -14.41 8.44
CA GLU A 42 8.54 -14.87 8.38
C GLU A 42 8.64 -16.28 8.97
N ASP A 43 9.61 -17.06 8.51
CA ASP A 43 9.93 -18.38 9.06
C ASP A 43 11.29 -18.26 9.76
N GLY A 44 11.38 -18.62 11.04
CA GLY A 44 12.63 -18.56 11.82
C GLY A 44 13.75 -19.49 11.31
N THR A 45 13.55 -20.17 10.18
CA THR A 45 14.55 -21.00 9.49
C THR A 45 14.90 -20.51 8.09
N SER A 46 14.29 -19.42 7.60
CA SER A 46 14.48 -18.89 6.25
C SER A 46 14.60 -17.37 6.27
N GLU A 47 15.54 -16.84 5.49
CA GLU A 47 15.75 -15.40 5.36
C GLU A 47 14.55 -14.69 4.72
N ALA A 48 13.74 -15.37 3.91
CA ALA A 48 12.63 -14.73 3.22
C ALA A 48 11.46 -14.38 4.17
N GLY A 49 11.09 -13.10 4.19
CA GLY A 49 9.91 -12.56 4.86
C GLY A 49 8.95 -11.89 3.89
N THR A 50 7.68 -11.79 4.27
CA THR A 50 6.65 -11.08 3.50
C THR A 50 5.73 -10.28 4.39
N VAL A 51 5.16 -9.20 3.85
CA VAL A 51 4.08 -8.46 4.49
C VAL A 51 3.03 -8.06 3.45
N GLY A 52 1.77 -8.36 3.74
CA GLY A 52 0.64 -7.95 2.90
C GLY A 52 0.32 -6.47 3.09
N TRP A 53 -0.25 -5.83 2.08
CA TRP A 53 -0.82 -4.50 2.19
C TRP A 53 -2.21 -4.46 1.54
N THR A 54 -3.07 -3.58 2.04
CA THR A 54 -4.40 -3.29 1.49
C THR A 54 -4.57 -1.80 1.35
N TYR A 55 -4.90 -1.34 0.16
CA TYR A 55 -5.32 0.02 -0.14
C TYR A 55 -6.84 0.10 -0.16
N GLU A 56 -7.39 1.18 0.42
CA GLU A 56 -8.80 1.51 0.30
C GLU A 56 -9.01 3.01 0.05
N VAL A 57 -10.00 3.33 -0.78
CA VAL A 57 -10.43 4.71 -1.04
C VAL A 57 -11.94 4.81 -1.20
N ALA A 58 -12.51 5.95 -0.80
CA ALA A 58 -13.93 6.21 -0.98
C ALA A 58 -14.26 6.34 -2.48
N ASN A 59 -15.30 5.64 -2.95
CA ASN A 59 -15.72 5.72 -4.36
C ASN A 59 -16.04 7.16 -4.78
N SER A 60 -16.72 7.91 -3.89
CA SER A 60 -17.02 9.32 -4.10
C SER A 60 -15.79 10.20 -4.31
N ALA A 61 -14.63 9.86 -3.74
CA ALA A 61 -13.39 10.61 -3.94
C ALA A 61 -12.81 10.43 -5.34
N THR A 62 -13.25 9.41 -6.09
CA THR A 62 -12.75 9.08 -7.43
C THR A 62 -13.68 9.53 -8.56
N GLN A 63 -14.94 9.88 -8.26
CA GLN A 63 -15.97 10.21 -9.26
C GLN A 63 -15.66 11.44 -10.13
N TYR A 64 -14.66 12.26 -9.76
CA TYR A 64 -14.25 13.41 -10.57
C TYR A 64 -13.39 12.99 -11.78
N LEU A 65 -12.83 11.78 -11.78
CA LEU A 65 -11.97 11.28 -12.85
C LEU A 65 -12.81 10.90 -14.06
N ALA A 66 -12.50 11.50 -15.21
CA ALA A 66 -13.11 11.10 -16.49
C ALA A 66 -12.66 9.69 -16.92
N ALA A 67 -13.32 9.12 -17.94
CA ALA A 67 -12.95 7.83 -18.50
C ALA A 67 -11.49 7.86 -19.00
N GLY A 68 -10.66 6.97 -18.45
CA GLY A 68 -9.24 6.88 -18.78
C GLY A 68 -8.34 7.92 -18.10
N GLU A 69 -8.91 8.86 -17.34
CA GLU A 69 -8.13 9.74 -16.47
C GLU A 69 -7.62 8.97 -15.26
N THR A 70 -6.40 9.27 -14.82
CA THR A 70 -5.78 8.56 -13.70
C THR A 70 -5.37 9.50 -12.58
N ALA A 71 -5.58 9.07 -11.34
CA ALA A 71 -4.93 9.62 -10.16
C ALA A 71 -4.03 8.56 -9.54
N THR A 72 -2.88 8.99 -9.00
CA THR A 72 -1.91 8.09 -8.38
C THR A 72 -1.66 8.52 -6.95
N GLU A 73 -1.65 7.56 -6.04
CA GLU A 73 -1.25 7.76 -4.65
C GLU A 73 -0.03 6.89 -4.33
N LYS A 74 0.89 7.46 -3.54
CA LYS A 74 2.13 6.80 -3.13
C LYS A 74 2.19 6.68 -1.61
N PHE A 75 2.70 5.56 -1.16
CA PHE A 75 2.86 5.25 0.25
C PHE A 75 4.26 4.69 0.46
N THR A 76 5.04 5.31 1.34
CA THR A 76 6.32 4.76 1.78
C THR A 76 6.04 3.79 2.93
N VAL A 77 6.35 2.52 2.71
CA VAL A 77 6.32 1.48 3.73
C VAL A 77 7.75 1.29 4.24
N THR A 78 7.96 1.49 5.53
CA THR A 78 9.24 1.21 6.19
C THR A 78 9.14 -0.12 6.90
N ILE A 79 10.07 -1.04 6.58
CA ILE A 79 10.27 -2.31 7.28
C ILE A 79 11.48 -2.11 8.19
N ASP A 80 11.31 -2.41 9.49
CA ASP A 80 12.30 -2.21 10.55
C ASP A 80 12.59 -3.56 11.21
N ASP A 81 13.87 -3.92 11.32
CA ASP A 81 14.36 -5.17 11.94
C ASP A 81 14.38 -5.12 13.48
N GLY A 82 14.15 -3.95 14.09
CA GLY A 82 14.21 -3.74 15.53
C GLY A 82 15.63 -3.65 16.11
N HIS A 83 16.66 -3.83 15.28
CA HIS A 83 18.08 -3.77 15.62
C HIS A 83 18.83 -2.62 14.93
N GLY A 84 18.09 -1.76 14.21
CA GLY A 84 18.57 -0.51 13.65
C GLY A 84 18.73 -0.53 12.13
N GLY A 85 18.46 -1.66 11.49
CA GLY A 85 18.30 -1.75 10.04
C GLY A 85 16.87 -1.43 9.63
N THR A 86 16.74 -0.55 8.65
CA THR A 86 15.45 -0.21 8.05
C THR A 86 15.58 -0.21 6.54
N VAL A 87 14.49 -0.59 5.88
CA VAL A 87 14.36 -0.50 4.43
C VAL A 87 13.02 0.12 4.06
N ASP A 88 13.05 1.06 3.13
CA ASP A 88 11.86 1.71 2.60
C ASP A 88 11.46 1.10 1.26
N GLN A 89 10.16 0.82 1.11
CA GLN A 89 9.53 0.39 -0.12
C GLN A 89 8.35 1.30 -0.45
N VAL A 90 8.31 1.83 -1.67
CA VAL A 90 7.18 2.65 -2.13
C VAL A 90 6.13 1.75 -2.77
N VAL A 91 4.90 1.80 -2.25
CA VAL A 91 3.69 1.27 -2.89
C VAL A 91 3.05 2.39 -3.69
N THR A 92 2.81 2.15 -4.98
CA THR A 92 2.15 3.10 -5.89
C THR A 92 0.82 2.51 -6.34
N VAL A 93 -0.27 3.20 -6.04
CA VAL A 93 -1.62 2.82 -6.46
C VAL A 93 -2.10 3.79 -7.53
N THR A 94 -2.59 3.25 -8.65
CA THR A 94 -3.15 4.04 -9.74
C THR A 94 -4.63 3.74 -9.89
N VAL A 95 -5.46 4.76 -9.66
CA VAL A 95 -6.91 4.71 -9.88
C VAL A 95 -7.19 5.26 -11.27
N THR A 96 -7.93 4.50 -12.08
CA THR A 96 -8.37 4.91 -13.42
C THR A 96 -9.87 5.18 -13.40
N GLY A 97 -10.29 6.37 -13.83
CA GLY A 97 -11.69 6.72 -13.97
C GLY A 97 -12.37 5.92 -15.09
N THR A 98 -13.60 5.48 -14.84
CA THR A 98 -14.39 4.71 -15.80
C THR A 98 -15.50 5.52 -16.46
N ASN A 99 -15.82 6.71 -15.93
CA ASN A 99 -17.00 7.52 -16.26
C ASN A 99 -18.32 6.73 -16.22
N ASP A 100 -19.13 6.95 -15.19
CA ASP A 100 -20.45 6.33 -15.11
C ASP A 100 -21.45 6.96 -16.09
N ASP A 101 -22.36 6.17 -16.64
CA ASP A 101 -23.44 6.67 -17.50
C ASP A 101 -24.36 7.65 -16.74
N PRO A 102 -24.86 8.71 -17.39
CA PRO A 102 -25.77 9.64 -16.75
C PRO A 102 -27.08 8.94 -16.37
N THR A 103 -27.54 9.19 -15.14
CA THR A 103 -28.83 8.71 -14.64
C THR A 103 -29.85 9.86 -14.69
N ILE A 104 -31.01 9.62 -15.31
CA ILE A 104 -32.17 10.52 -15.21
C ILE A 104 -33.11 9.98 -14.12
N THR A 105 -33.47 10.83 -13.15
CA THR A 105 -34.43 10.54 -12.07
C THR A 105 -35.61 11.48 -12.14
#